data_AF-N1REZ7-F1
#
_entry.id   AF-N1REZ7-F1
#
_cell.length_a   1.000
_cell.length_b   1.000
_cell.length_c   1.000
_cell.angle_alpha   90.00
_cell.angle_beta   90.00
_cell.angle_gamma   90.00
#
_symmetry.space_group_name_H-M   'P 1'
#
loop_
_entity.id
_entity.type
_entity.pdbx_description
1 polymer ?
#
loop_
_entity_poly.entity_id
_entity_poly.type
_entity_poly.pdbx_seq_one_letter_code
_entity_poly.pdbx_strand_id
1 'polypeptide(L)'
;TQKICQHMETDIDPASAGHQEIRLLVDEVIESSKIPAKTRATNVKPAVASLTSLSYEWGLLPGTLDDLIILVTTPNHLDQASQAAIIRNLYPVAPISRKSVLQVISCLGHGALKPSLTLQAALLKWLITVHHTLESPQTLSQTYSVLFNLLDTAATRPNLSHLLALITRRKHVQPFRIQALLNLSRQTGNDPSLIGLLRVFKDYYPEVIVGDAVRGKASSFKFSLLLLLIIGQHPDPQWRARLDEIQDAHLHQTEKGTLRPRDGFRVHRPIARSTRNRIIPVVHTSYVAENAVTLEEIENVASFVKNLDKLELPNQLVAVLADPLLQKLMLLRPDGESEQRLANWLNGALQDVRDGDADENTFFDMLDILREYVVSIKNLPPLLLDFFARFLPLWDGSGRRDAMFEILSHSPLLDFKGLYKHIFQPLEAATLDNTPESLLALLALYKNLLHHWTIVLESSDTVPDHASGTITALVRHVNPLALTLCQTCPSVSSRSAILDFYEQNARLVSHQVTSYLLNTPRLYISYLRGPADLQLHAPLRTKPTPTPKTVNASPWPTRLPFSGASHSFTPNPRLPSGPGRPHVCLFA
;
A
#
# COMPACT_ATOMS: atom_id res chain seq x y z
N THR A 1 -27.37 19.87 43.84
CA THR A 1 -26.72 18.55 43.99
C THR A 1 -27.65 17.36 43.73
N GLN A 2 -28.69 17.50 42.90
CA GLN A 2 -29.63 16.41 42.60
C GLN A 2 -29.99 16.29 41.11
N LYS A 3 -29.11 16.77 40.23
CA LYS A 3 -29.31 16.77 38.76
C LYS A 3 -28.09 16.26 37.97
N ILE A 4 -27.12 15.63 38.65
CA ILE A 4 -25.89 15.12 38.02
C ILE A 4 -25.84 13.58 38.02
N CYS A 5 -26.82 12.88 38.62
CA CYS A 5 -26.79 11.41 38.76
C CYS A 5 -27.74 10.65 37.82
N GLN A 6 -28.19 11.21 36.69
CA GLN A 6 -29.09 10.50 35.75
C GLN A 6 -28.60 10.47 34.29
N HIS A 7 -27.32 10.77 34.02
CA HIS A 7 -26.71 10.55 32.69
C HIS A 7 -25.51 9.61 32.80
N MET A 8 -25.74 8.44 33.41
CA MET A 8 -24.95 7.23 33.16
C MET A 8 -25.85 6.22 32.45
N GLU A 9 -26.51 6.65 31.38
CA GLU A 9 -26.99 5.71 30.38
C GLU A 9 -25.78 5.41 29.50
N THR A 10 -25.40 4.15 29.53
CA THR A 10 -24.23 3.60 28.88
C THR A 10 -24.31 3.84 27.37
N ASP A 11 -23.48 4.74 26.83
CA ASP A 11 -23.14 4.80 25.40
C ASP A 11 -22.37 3.50 25.04
N ILE A 12 -23.09 2.37 24.97
CA ILE A 12 -22.56 1.13 24.43
C ILE A 12 -22.64 1.30 22.92
N ASP A 13 -21.48 1.32 22.26
CA ASP A 13 -21.39 1.27 20.80
C ASP A 13 -22.35 0.20 20.27
N PRO A 14 -23.28 0.51 19.36
CA PRO A 14 -24.27 -0.45 18.86
C PRO A 14 -23.62 -1.72 18.29
N ALA A 15 -22.38 -1.64 17.77
CA ALA A 15 -21.60 -2.79 17.35
C ALA A 15 -21.19 -3.70 18.53
N SER A 16 -20.81 -3.12 19.67
CA SER A 16 -20.46 -3.86 20.88
C SER A 16 -21.67 -4.55 21.49
N ALA A 17 -22.84 -3.90 21.46
CA ALA A 17 -24.09 -4.51 21.91
C ALA A 17 -24.50 -5.70 21.02
N GLY A 18 -24.40 -5.55 19.70
CA GLY A 18 -24.67 -6.62 18.74
C GLY A 18 -23.75 -7.83 18.91
N HIS A 19 -22.44 -7.62 19.12
CA HIS A 19 -21.51 -8.73 19.37
C HIS A 19 -21.77 -9.45 20.71
N GLN A 20 -22.24 -8.74 21.73
CA GLN A 20 -22.62 -9.34 23.01
C GLN A 20 -23.88 -10.21 22.87
N GLU A 21 -24.86 -9.76 22.10
CA GLU A 21 -26.07 -10.53 21.79
C GLU A 21 -25.74 -11.80 20.99
N ILE A 22 -24.86 -11.70 19.98
CA ILE A 22 -24.38 -12.87 19.23
C ILE A 22 -23.75 -13.90 20.18
N ARG A 23 -22.93 -13.45 21.15
CA ARG A 23 -22.29 -14.36 22.10
C ARG A 23 -23.31 -15.11 22.97
N LEU A 24 -24.33 -14.42 23.47
CA LEU A 24 -25.40 -15.05 24.26
C LEU A 24 -26.17 -16.09 23.44
N LEU A 25 -26.47 -15.78 22.16
CA LEU A 25 -27.14 -16.72 21.26
C LEU A 25 -26.27 -17.93 20.92
N VAL A 26 -24.95 -17.74 20.79
CA VAL A 26 -24.00 -18.84 20.57
C VAL A 26 -23.98 -19.79 21.78
N ASP A 27 -23.93 -19.24 23.00
CA ASP A 27 -23.98 -20.03 24.23
C ASP A 27 -25.31 -20.83 24.33
N GLU A 28 -26.45 -20.20 24.01
CA GLU A 28 -27.76 -20.86 23.99
C GLU A 28 -27.81 -22.01 22.95
N VAL A 29 -27.28 -21.77 21.75
CA VAL A 29 -27.22 -22.78 20.68
C VAL A 29 -26.29 -23.93 21.07
N ILE A 30 -25.15 -23.66 21.72
CA ILE A 30 -24.21 -24.68 22.19
C ILE A 30 -24.87 -25.56 23.26
N GLU A 31 -25.53 -24.99 24.26
CA GLU A 31 -26.23 -25.79 25.29
C GLU A 31 -27.37 -26.61 24.69
N SER A 32 -28.12 -26.02 23.76
CA SER A 32 -29.19 -26.71 23.06
C SER A 32 -28.70 -27.86 22.17
N SER A 33 -27.48 -27.77 21.65
CA SER A 33 -26.87 -28.79 20.78
C SER A 33 -26.54 -30.09 21.51
N LYS A 34 -26.34 -30.02 22.84
CA LYS A 34 -26.05 -31.18 23.71
C LYS A 34 -27.29 -32.04 23.95
N ILE A 35 -28.48 -31.45 23.88
CA ILE A 35 -29.75 -32.09 24.21
C ILE A 35 -30.43 -32.59 22.92
N PRO A 36 -30.98 -33.83 22.89
CA PRO A 36 -31.76 -34.33 21.75
C PRO A 36 -32.98 -33.47 21.43
N ALA A 37 -33.30 -33.30 20.15
CA ALA A 37 -34.39 -32.41 19.69
C ALA A 37 -35.77 -32.70 20.32
N LYS A 38 -36.05 -33.96 20.68
CA LYS A 38 -37.33 -34.38 21.27
C LYS A 38 -37.47 -34.00 22.75
N THR A 39 -36.37 -33.76 23.45
CA THR A 39 -36.35 -33.51 24.90
C THR A 39 -36.07 -32.04 25.24
N ARG A 40 -36.01 -31.16 24.23
CA ARG A 40 -35.77 -29.72 24.46
C ARG A 40 -37.05 -29.03 24.93
N ALA A 41 -36.91 -28.17 25.93
CA ALA A 41 -38.00 -27.31 26.40
C ALA A 41 -38.35 -26.21 25.39
N THR A 42 -37.37 -25.74 24.62
CA THR A 42 -37.51 -24.67 23.62
C THR A 42 -37.02 -25.12 22.25
N ASN A 43 -37.63 -24.54 21.21
CA ASN A 43 -37.20 -24.78 19.83
C ASN A 43 -35.96 -23.93 19.52
N VAL A 44 -34.91 -24.57 19.01
CA VAL A 44 -33.60 -23.95 18.73
C VAL A 44 -33.59 -23.18 17.40
N LYS A 45 -34.56 -23.46 16.51
CA LYS A 45 -34.68 -22.82 15.19
C LYS A 45 -34.75 -21.27 15.25
N PRO A 46 -35.56 -20.63 16.12
CA PRO A 46 -35.56 -19.17 16.23
C PRO A 46 -34.21 -18.61 16.68
N ALA A 47 -33.55 -19.24 17.67
CA ALA A 47 -32.23 -18.81 18.12
C ALA A 47 -31.19 -18.89 17.00
N VAL A 48 -31.21 -19.97 16.21
CA VAL A 48 -30.34 -20.11 15.02
C VAL A 48 -30.66 -19.07 13.96
N ALA A 49 -31.94 -18.76 13.72
CA ALA A 49 -32.33 -17.73 12.75
C ALA A 49 -31.83 -16.34 13.17
N SER A 50 -32.03 -15.95 14.44
CA SER A 50 -31.52 -14.70 15.00
C SER A 50 -29.99 -14.63 14.98
N LEU A 51 -29.30 -15.74 15.29
CA LEU A 51 -27.85 -15.82 15.19
C LEU A 51 -27.39 -15.60 13.75
N THR A 52 -28.06 -16.24 12.77
CA THR A 52 -27.71 -16.06 11.36
C THR A 52 -27.95 -14.63 10.86
N SER A 53 -29.03 -13.96 11.28
CA SER A 53 -29.28 -12.57 10.89
C SER A 53 -28.25 -11.62 11.50
N LEU A 54 -27.95 -11.75 12.81
CA LEU A 54 -26.96 -10.91 13.46
C LEU A 54 -25.55 -11.14 12.91
N SER A 55 -25.18 -12.39 12.59
CA SER A 55 -23.90 -12.69 11.95
C SER A 55 -23.77 -12.11 10.54
N TYR A 56 -24.88 -11.94 9.81
CA TYR A 56 -24.90 -11.28 8.50
C TYR A 56 -24.71 -9.76 8.62
N GLU A 57 -25.27 -9.16 9.66
CA GLU A 57 -25.18 -7.71 9.92
C GLU A 57 -23.81 -7.30 10.45
N TRP A 58 -23.33 -7.95 11.52
CA TRP A 58 -22.15 -7.51 12.28
C TRP A 58 -20.90 -8.36 12.04
N GLY A 59 -21.05 -9.56 11.47
CA GLY A 59 -19.98 -10.55 11.40
C GLY A 59 -19.64 -11.20 12.75
N LEU A 60 -18.63 -12.08 12.72
CA LEU A 60 -18.19 -12.87 13.87
C LEU A 60 -16.77 -12.49 14.31
N LEU A 61 -16.62 -12.25 15.61
CA LEU A 61 -15.33 -12.07 16.28
C LEU A 61 -14.57 -13.41 16.38
N PRO A 62 -13.22 -13.40 16.49
CA PRO A 62 -12.41 -14.62 16.48
C PRO A 62 -12.82 -15.68 17.51
N GLY A 63 -13.13 -15.29 18.75
CA GLY A 63 -13.55 -16.23 19.80
C GLY A 63 -14.87 -16.91 19.46
N THR A 64 -15.88 -16.12 19.09
CA THR A 64 -17.20 -16.62 18.69
C THR A 64 -17.14 -17.49 17.42
N LEU A 65 -16.27 -17.11 16.47
CA LEU A 65 -16.03 -17.89 15.26
C LEU A 65 -15.43 -19.26 15.59
N ASP A 66 -14.46 -19.32 16.50
CA ASP A 66 -13.85 -20.58 16.97
C ASP A 66 -14.90 -21.48 17.62
N ASP A 67 -15.75 -20.93 18.49
CA ASP A 67 -16.81 -21.68 19.17
C ASP A 67 -17.82 -22.28 18.16
N LEU A 68 -18.23 -21.50 17.15
CA LEU A 68 -19.13 -21.96 16.09
C LEU A 68 -18.49 -23.01 15.18
N ILE A 69 -17.19 -22.88 14.88
CA ILE A 69 -16.45 -23.90 14.12
C ILE A 69 -16.37 -25.20 14.92
N ILE A 70 -16.11 -25.13 16.24
CA ILE A 70 -16.12 -26.30 17.12
C ILE A 70 -17.52 -26.94 17.13
N LEU A 71 -18.58 -26.14 17.27
CA LEU A 71 -19.96 -26.63 17.26
C LEU A 71 -20.29 -27.41 15.98
N VAL A 72 -19.94 -26.86 14.81
CA VAL A 72 -20.27 -27.47 13.50
C VAL A 72 -19.39 -28.69 13.18
N THR A 73 -18.17 -28.74 13.72
CA THR A 73 -17.23 -29.84 13.46
C THR A 73 -17.39 -31.02 14.41
N THR A 74 -18.08 -30.84 15.54
CA THR A 74 -18.32 -31.87 16.55
C THR A 74 -19.69 -32.52 16.39
N PRO A 75 -19.84 -33.81 16.77
CA PRO A 75 -21.14 -34.48 16.73
C PRO A 75 -22.09 -33.83 17.74
N ASN A 76 -23.24 -33.39 17.24
CA ASN A 76 -24.25 -32.70 18.03
C ASN A 76 -25.66 -33.10 17.59
N HIS A 77 -26.68 -32.66 18.34
CA HIS A 77 -28.08 -32.99 18.07
C HIS A 77 -28.82 -31.92 17.25
N LEU A 78 -28.12 -30.95 16.66
CA LEU A 78 -28.72 -29.97 15.75
C LEU A 78 -29.05 -30.64 14.42
N ASP A 79 -30.11 -30.19 13.78
CA ASP A 79 -30.46 -30.65 12.44
C ASP A 79 -29.47 -30.12 11.40
N GLN A 80 -29.31 -30.89 10.32
CA GLN A 80 -28.38 -30.57 9.25
C GLN A 80 -28.69 -29.23 8.57
N ALA A 81 -29.97 -28.80 8.55
CA ALA A 81 -30.36 -27.52 7.96
C ALA A 81 -29.88 -26.34 8.82
N SER A 82 -30.07 -26.40 10.15
CA SER A 82 -29.51 -25.41 11.08
C SER A 82 -27.99 -25.33 11.01
N GLN A 83 -27.28 -26.46 10.97
CA GLN A 83 -25.81 -26.45 10.83
C GLN A 83 -25.35 -25.85 9.49
N ALA A 84 -26.04 -26.17 8.39
CA ALA A 84 -25.74 -25.58 7.09
C ALA A 84 -26.02 -24.07 7.04
N ALA A 85 -27.06 -23.60 7.74
CA ALA A 85 -27.39 -22.18 7.85
C ALA A 85 -26.31 -21.41 8.64
N ILE A 86 -25.78 -22.00 9.71
CA ILE A 86 -24.64 -21.45 10.46
C ILE A 86 -23.41 -21.34 9.54
N ILE A 87 -23.02 -22.43 8.85
CA ILE A 87 -21.85 -22.42 7.94
C ILE A 87 -21.94 -21.32 6.88
N ARG A 88 -23.13 -21.13 6.29
CA ARG A 88 -23.36 -20.11 5.25
C ARG A 88 -23.22 -18.68 5.77
N ASN A 89 -23.37 -18.45 7.07
CA ASN A 89 -23.27 -17.11 7.66
C ASN A 89 -22.03 -16.95 8.55
N LEU A 90 -20.99 -17.77 8.36
CA LEU A 90 -19.71 -17.61 9.03
C LEU A 90 -18.89 -16.46 8.40
N TYR A 91 -19.20 -15.21 8.73
CA TYR A 91 -18.46 -14.03 8.25
C TYR A 91 -17.34 -13.62 9.21
N PRO A 92 -16.05 -13.90 8.91
CA PRO A 92 -14.94 -13.53 9.80
C PRO A 92 -14.66 -12.02 9.75
N VAL A 93 -14.76 -11.35 10.90
CA VAL A 93 -14.41 -9.91 11.05
C VAL A 93 -12.89 -9.70 11.06
N ALA A 94 -12.17 -10.65 11.64
CA ALA A 94 -10.72 -10.63 11.84
C ALA A 94 -10.06 -11.86 11.18
N PRO A 95 -8.73 -11.86 10.98
CA PRO A 95 -8.06 -12.97 10.35
C PRO A 95 -8.25 -14.28 11.12
N ILE A 96 -8.45 -15.37 10.37
CA ILE A 96 -8.80 -16.68 10.93
C ILE A 96 -7.55 -17.35 11.51
N SER A 97 -7.67 -17.82 12.75
CA SER A 97 -6.57 -18.46 13.47
C SER A 97 -6.20 -19.81 12.87
N ARG A 98 -4.94 -20.24 13.08
CA ARG A 98 -4.48 -21.58 12.69
C ARG A 98 -5.33 -22.71 13.29
N LYS A 99 -5.85 -22.52 14.51
CA LYS A 99 -6.60 -23.56 15.22
C LYS A 99 -7.93 -23.85 14.52
N SER A 100 -8.67 -22.82 14.11
CA SER A 100 -9.96 -22.96 13.43
C SER A 100 -9.79 -23.63 12.06
N VAL A 101 -8.74 -23.29 11.32
CA VAL A 101 -8.41 -23.94 10.04
C VAL A 101 -8.11 -25.44 10.24
N LEU A 102 -7.30 -25.79 11.23
CA LEU A 102 -6.99 -27.20 11.53
C LEU A 102 -8.22 -27.96 12.01
N GLN A 103 -9.10 -27.33 12.79
CA GLN A 103 -10.37 -27.91 13.22
C GLN A 103 -11.25 -28.27 12.02
N VAL A 104 -11.38 -27.36 11.05
CA VAL A 104 -12.11 -27.61 9.80
C VAL A 104 -11.46 -28.74 8.98
N ILE A 105 -10.13 -28.79 8.86
CA ILE A 105 -9.45 -29.86 8.12
C ILE A 105 -9.64 -31.21 8.82
N SER A 106 -9.61 -31.24 10.16
CA SER A 106 -9.71 -32.47 10.94
C SER A 106 -11.06 -33.17 10.79
N CYS A 107 -12.13 -32.41 10.51
CA CYS A 107 -13.47 -32.94 10.34
C CYS A 107 -13.73 -33.54 8.94
N LEU A 108 -12.77 -33.45 8.01
CA LEU A 108 -12.91 -33.95 6.64
C LEU A 108 -12.70 -35.46 6.56
N GLY A 109 -13.46 -36.13 5.67
CA GLY A 109 -13.38 -37.56 5.40
C GLY A 109 -14.37 -38.39 6.21
N HIS A 110 -14.13 -39.69 6.27
CA HIS A 110 -15.02 -40.65 6.92
C HIS A 110 -14.67 -40.82 8.41
N GLY A 111 -15.69 -40.93 9.27
CA GLY A 111 -15.51 -41.16 10.71
C GLY A 111 -16.81 -40.94 11.48
N ALA A 112 -17.01 -41.68 12.57
CA ALA A 112 -18.21 -41.58 13.41
C ALA A 112 -18.35 -40.22 14.12
N LEU A 113 -17.22 -39.54 14.38
CA LEU A 113 -17.17 -38.22 15.02
C LEU A 113 -17.20 -37.07 14.00
N LYS A 114 -17.29 -37.36 12.70
CA LYS A 114 -17.20 -36.36 11.64
C LYS A 114 -18.60 -35.95 11.17
N PRO A 115 -18.78 -34.68 10.76
CA PRO A 115 -20.04 -34.20 10.23
C PRO A 115 -20.36 -34.86 8.87
N SER A 116 -21.61 -34.74 8.42
CA SER A 116 -22.04 -35.31 7.14
C SER A 116 -21.23 -34.76 5.96
N LEU A 117 -21.09 -35.55 4.90
CA LEU A 117 -20.33 -35.16 3.69
C LEU A 117 -20.85 -33.85 3.06
N THR A 118 -22.14 -33.58 3.19
CA THR A 118 -22.79 -32.33 2.76
C THR A 118 -22.29 -31.11 3.55
N LEU A 119 -22.12 -31.25 4.86
CA LEU A 119 -21.59 -30.19 5.73
C LEU A 119 -20.09 -30.02 5.51
N GLN A 120 -19.34 -31.11 5.33
CA GLN A 120 -17.93 -31.05 4.94
C GLN A 120 -17.74 -30.30 3.62
N ALA A 121 -18.59 -30.54 2.62
CA ALA A 121 -18.56 -29.81 1.37
C ALA A 121 -18.85 -28.31 1.56
N ALA A 122 -19.79 -27.94 2.44
CA ALA A 122 -20.09 -26.56 2.78
C ALA A 122 -18.92 -25.87 3.51
N LEU A 123 -18.27 -26.56 4.46
CA LEU A 123 -17.08 -26.08 5.15
C LEU A 123 -15.88 -25.89 4.21
N LEU A 124 -15.69 -26.80 3.25
CA LEU A 124 -14.66 -26.63 2.21
C LEU A 124 -14.96 -25.44 1.31
N LYS A 125 -16.23 -25.24 0.91
CA LYS A 125 -16.65 -24.07 0.15
C LYS A 125 -16.38 -22.78 0.93
N TRP A 126 -16.69 -22.77 2.24
CA TRP A 126 -16.35 -21.65 3.12
C TRP A 126 -14.84 -21.42 3.22
N LEU A 127 -14.04 -22.48 3.39
CA LEU A 127 -12.57 -22.37 3.47
C LEU A 127 -11.96 -21.77 2.20
N ILE A 128 -12.53 -22.08 1.04
CA ILE A 128 -12.17 -21.49 -0.25
C ILE A 128 -12.51 -19.99 -0.29
N THR A 129 -13.70 -19.58 0.20
CA THR A 129 -14.10 -18.16 0.18
C THR A 129 -13.26 -17.33 1.16
N VAL A 130 -12.90 -17.88 2.31
CA VAL A 130 -12.10 -17.19 3.34
C VAL A 130 -10.59 -17.38 3.20
N HIS A 131 -10.10 -18.04 2.14
CA HIS A 131 -8.67 -18.31 1.96
C HIS A 131 -7.76 -17.07 2.08
N HIS A 132 -8.25 -15.92 1.60
CA HIS A 132 -7.54 -14.63 1.67
C HIS A 132 -7.48 -14.00 3.08
N THR A 133 -8.36 -14.40 4.00
CA THR A 133 -8.44 -13.84 5.37
C THR A 133 -7.76 -14.74 6.40
N LEU A 134 -7.02 -15.76 5.97
CA LEU A 134 -6.28 -16.64 6.86
C LEU A 134 -5.05 -15.93 7.42
N GLU A 135 -4.85 -16.02 8.74
CA GLU A 135 -3.67 -15.46 9.41
C GLU A 135 -2.37 -16.13 8.90
N SER A 136 -2.41 -17.47 8.77
CA SER A 136 -1.29 -18.32 8.36
C SER A 136 -1.70 -19.27 7.22
N PRO A 137 -1.65 -18.83 5.94
CA PRO A 137 -2.01 -19.67 4.80
C PRO A 137 -1.10 -20.91 4.67
N GLN A 138 0.08 -20.88 5.30
CA GLN A 138 0.99 -22.02 5.40
C GLN A 138 0.35 -23.25 6.05
N THR A 139 -0.62 -23.08 6.95
CA THR A 139 -1.31 -24.18 7.61
C THR A 139 -1.94 -25.13 6.59
N LEU A 140 -2.58 -24.58 5.54
CA LEU A 140 -3.15 -25.39 4.46
C LEU A 140 -2.08 -26.13 3.65
N SER A 141 -0.94 -25.49 3.42
CA SER A 141 0.20 -26.12 2.72
C SER A 141 0.81 -27.27 3.52
N GLN A 142 0.84 -27.17 4.86
CA GLN A 142 1.33 -28.24 5.73
C GLN A 142 0.38 -29.44 5.74
N THR A 143 -0.92 -29.21 5.62
CA THR A 143 -1.95 -30.25 5.57
C THR A 143 -2.24 -30.76 4.16
N TYR A 144 -1.44 -30.37 3.16
CA TYR A 144 -1.66 -30.72 1.76
C TYR A 144 -1.80 -32.24 1.53
N SER A 145 -0.97 -33.04 2.20
CA SER A 145 -1.04 -34.51 2.12
C SER A 145 -2.38 -35.06 2.58
N VAL A 146 -2.95 -34.52 3.66
CA VAL A 146 -4.25 -34.93 4.20
C VAL A 146 -5.36 -34.59 3.19
N LEU A 147 -5.37 -33.37 2.68
CA LEU A 147 -6.36 -32.93 1.69
C LEU A 147 -6.27 -33.73 0.39
N PHE A 148 -5.06 -34.03 -0.07
CA PHE A 148 -4.81 -34.82 -1.28
C PHE A 148 -5.32 -36.26 -1.14
N ASN A 149 -5.10 -36.89 0.02
CA ASN A 149 -5.55 -38.26 0.28
C ASN A 149 -7.07 -38.39 0.37
N LEU A 150 -7.81 -37.28 0.50
CA LEU A 150 -9.27 -37.29 0.56
C LEU A 150 -9.95 -37.13 -0.81
N LEU A 151 -9.17 -36.97 -1.90
CA LEU A 151 -9.69 -36.80 -3.27
C LEU A 151 -10.54 -37.98 -3.78
N ASP A 152 -10.36 -39.17 -3.21
CA ASP A 152 -11.15 -40.35 -3.55
C ASP A 152 -12.65 -40.15 -3.24
N THR A 153 -12.97 -39.30 -2.26
CA THR A 153 -14.34 -39.04 -1.80
C THR A 153 -15.12 -38.16 -2.79
N ALA A 154 -15.97 -38.78 -3.61
CA ALA A 154 -16.71 -38.10 -4.69
C ALA A 154 -17.55 -36.89 -4.23
N ALA A 155 -18.17 -36.95 -3.05
CA ALA A 155 -19.07 -35.90 -2.56
C ALA A 155 -18.34 -34.57 -2.24
N THR A 156 -17.09 -34.61 -1.82
CA THR A 156 -16.29 -33.43 -1.45
C THR A 156 -15.23 -33.10 -2.50
N ARG A 157 -14.97 -34.01 -3.45
CA ARG A 157 -13.94 -33.90 -4.49
C ARG A 157 -13.95 -32.56 -5.25
N PRO A 158 -15.08 -32.00 -5.72
CA PRO A 158 -15.06 -30.74 -6.46
C PRO A 158 -14.54 -29.55 -5.63
N ASN A 159 -14.88 -29.51 -4.35
CA ASN A 159 -14.41 -28.45 -3.45
C ASN A 159 -12.97 -28.73 -3.02
N LEU A 160 -12.60 -29.99 -2.77
CA LEU A 160 -11.22 -30.37 -2.45
C LEU A 160 -10.26 -30.07 -3.60
N SER A 161 -10.62 -30.39 -4.85
CA SER A 161 -9.79 -30.11 -6.02
C SER A 161 -9.60 -28.61 -6.21
N HIS A 162 -10.64 -27.81 -5.95
CA HIS A 162 -10.55 -26.35 -6.00
C HIS A 162 -9.65 -25.79 -4.90
N LEU A 163 -9.81 -26.24 -3.66
CA LEU A 163 -8.92 -25.85 -2.56
C LEU A 163 -7.48 -26.25 -2.84
N LEU A 164 -7.25 -27.49 -3.31
CA LEU A 164 -5.95 -28.00 -3.70
C LEU A 164 -5.33 -27.16 -4.81
N ALA A 165 -6.11 -26.74 -5.81
CA ALA A 165 -5.62 -25.85 -6.86
C ALA A 165 -5.11 -24.51 -6.30
N LEU A 166 -5.80 -23.93 -5.31
CA LEU A 166 -5.39 -22.67 -4.66
C LEU A 166 -4.12 -22.80 -3.83
N ILE A 167 -3.93 -23.94 -3.15
CA ILE A 167 -2.79 -24.16 -2.25
C ILE A 167 -1.61 -24.88 -2.89
N THR A 168 -1.77 -25.38 -4.12
CA THR A 168 -0.72 -26.11 -4.83
C THR A 168 0.42 -25.16 -5.13
N ARG A 169 1.62 -25.59 -4.73
CA ARG A 169 2.91 -24.94 -4.98
C ARG A 169 3.83 -26.03 -5.52
N ARG A 170 4.97 -25.65 -6.10
CA ARG A 170 5.92 -26.60 -6.69
C ARG A 170 6.31 -27.76 -5.77
N LYS A 171 6.57 -27.49 -4.48
CA LYS A 171 6.89 -28.52 -3.46
C LYS A 171 5.83 -29.61 -3.32
N HIS A 172 4.57 -29.30 -3.63
CA HIS A 172 3.45 -30.23 -3.54
C HIS A 172 3.33 -31.14 -4.76
N VAL A 173 3.87 -30.74 -5.91
CA VAL A 173 3.78 -31.49 -7.17
C VAL A 173 4.92 -32.50 -7.22
N GLN A 174 4.66 -33.66 -6.61
CA GLN A 174 5.62 -34.77 -6.52
C GLN A 174 5.22 -35.89 -7.50
N PRO A 175 6.18 -36.65 -8.08
CA PRO A 175 5.87 -37.70 -9.06
C PRO A 175 4.80 -38.69 -8.63
N PHE A 176 4.81 -39.13 -7.37
CA PHE A 176 3.80 -40.06 -6.84
C PHE A 176 2.38 -39.46 -6.82
N ARG A 177 2.24 -38.15 -6.57
CA ARG A 177 0.93 -37.45 -6.60
C ARG A 177 0.43 -37.26 -8.01
N ILE A 178 1.32 -36.98 -8.96
CA ILE A 178 0.95 -36.91 -10.39
C ILE A 178 0.38 -38.27 -10.83
N GLN A 179 1.06 -39.37 -10.50
CA GLN A 179 0.60 -40.72 -10.83
C GLN A 179 -0.73 -41.07 -10.14
N ALA A 180 -0.89 -40.75 -8.86
CA ALA A 180 -2.14 -40.96 -8.14
C ALA A 180 -3.32 -40.18 -8.76
N LEU A 181 -3.08 -38.91 -9.13
CA LEU A 181 -4.11 -38.04 -9.71
C LEU A 181 -4.50 -38.49 -11.14
N LEU A 182 -3.54 -38.92 -11.96
CA LEU A 182 -3.80 -39.49 -13.29
C LEU A 182 -4.60 -40.81 -13.19
N ASN A 183 -4.23 -41.68 -12.23
CA ASN A 183 -4.96 -42.92 -11.99
C ASN A 183 -6.39 -42.64 -11.53
N LEU A 184 -6.58 -41.70 -10.60
CA LEU A 184 -7.91 -41.32 -10.12
C LEU A 184 -8.76 -40.70 -11.24
N SER A 185 -8.18 -39.85 -12.10
CA SER A 185 -8.86 -39.29 -13.28
C SER A 185 -9.31 -40.38 -14.26
N ARG A 186 -8.48 -41.39 -14.49
CA ARG A 186 -8.81 -42.52 -15.38
C ARG A 186 -9.94 -43.39 -14.80
N GLN A 187 -9.91 -43.64 -13.49
CA GLN A 187 -10.94 -44.43 -12.80
C GLN A 187 -12.29 -43.71 -12.72
N THR A 188 -12.28 -42.38 -12.62
CA THR A 188 -13.50 -41.55 -12.47
C THR A 188 -14.09 -41.07 -13.79
N GLY A 189 -13.51 -41.47 -14.93
CA GLY A 189 -14.02 -41.12 -16.26
C GLY A 189 -13.76 -39.66 -16.64
N ASN A 190 -12.56 -39.14 -16.34
CA ASN A 190 -12.13 -37.78 -16.69
C ASN A 190 -13.00 -36.69 -16.04
N ASP A 191 -13.14 -36.78 -14.71
CA ASP A 191 -13.84 -35.79 -13.89
C ASP A 191 -13.26 -34.37 -14.12
N PRO A 192 -14.11 -33.39 -14.48
CA PRO A 192 -13.65 -32.03 -14.80
C PRO A 192 -12.93 -31.35 -13.64
N SER A 193 -13.29 -31.69 -12.40
CA SER A 193 -12.67 -31.13 -11.19
C SER A 193 -11.21 -31.58 -11.02
N LEU A 194 -10.91 -32.85 -11.33
CA LEU A 194 -9.57 -33.42 -11.30
C LEU A 194 -8.72 -32.95 -12.49
N ILE A 195 -9.34 -32.78 -13.66
CA ILE A 195 -8.67 -32.20 -14.84
C ILE A 195 -8.23 -30.76 -14.55
N GLY A 196 -9.05 -29.99 -13.84
CA GLY A 196 -8.68 -28.65 -13.36
C GLY A 196 -7.41 -28.66 -12.51
N LEU A 197 -7.32 -29.60 -11.56
CA LEU A 197 -6.11 -29.76 -10.72
C LEU A 197 -4.89 -30.27 -11.51
N LEU A 198 -5.08 -31.20 -12.45
CA LEU A 198 -4.02 -31.68 -13.35
C LEU A 198 -3.44 -30.57 -14.23
N ARG A 199 -4.26 -29.59 -14.62
CA ARG A 199 -3.77 -28.40 -15.35
C ARG A 199 -2.86 -27.55 -14.48
N VAL A 200 -3.22 -27.31 -13.21
CA VAL A 200 -2.34 -26.60 -12.27
C VAL A 200 -1.03 -27.36 -12.06
N PHE A 201 -1.06 -28.70 -11.97
CA PHE A 201 0.16 -29.51 -11.88
C PHE A 201 1.02 -29.41 -13.15
N LYS A 202 0.38 -29.29 -14.32
CA LYS A 202 1.04 -29.14 -15.62
C LYS A 202 1.81 -27.84 -15.73
N ASP A 203 1.34 -26.76 -15.11
CA ASP A 203 2.05 -25.48 -15.10
C ASP A 203 3.41 -25.59 -14.39
N TYR A 204 3.58 -26.56 -13.48
CA TYR A 204 4.85 -26.83 -12.80
C TYR A 204 5.73 -27.90 -13.49
N TYR A 205 5.14 -28.90 -14.17
CA TYR A 205 5.85 -29.99 -14.86
C TYR A 205 5.19 -30.33 -16.21
N PRO A 206 5.47 -29.55 -17.27
CA PRO A 206 4.84 -29.71 -18.58
C PRO A 206 5.27 -30.99 -19.30
N GLU A 207 6.46 -31.53 -19.03
CA GLU A 207 7.00 -32.75 -19.65
C GLU A 207 6.37 -34.06 -19.16
N VAL A 208 5.87 -34.12 -17.92
CA VAL A 208 5.32 -35.36 -17.32
C VAL A 208 3.84 -35.57 -17.68
N ILE A 209 3.10 -34.49 -17.96
CA ILE A 209 1.66 -34.53 -18.20
C ILE A 209 1.39 -34.47 -19.72
N VAL A 210 1.47 -35.64 -20.33
CA VAL A 210 1.24 -35.86 -21.77
C VAL A 210 -0.12 -35.31 -22.19
N GLY A 211 -0.11 -34.51 -23.26
CA GLY A 211 -1.23 -33.67 -23.70
C GLY A 211 -2.53 -34.36 -24.11
N ASP A 212 -2.62 -35.69 -24.04
CA ASP A 212 -3.80 -36.44 -24.48
C ASP A 212 -4.90 -36.51 -23.39
N ALA A 213 -4.51 -36.62 -22.10
CA ALA A 213 -5.45 -36.60 -20.97
C ALA A 213 -6.14 -35.24 -20.73
N VAL A 214 -5.56 -34.16 -21.30
CA VAL A 214 -6.05 -32.77 -21.17
C VAL A 214 -6.68 -32.26 -22.48
N ARG A 215 -6.65 -33.06 -23.57
CA ARG A 215 -7.12 -32.72 -24.94
C ARG A 215 -8.60 -32.95 -25.19
N GLY A 216 -9.40 -33.22 -24.16
CA GLY A 216 -10.85 -33.25 -24.28
C GLY A 216 -11.41 -31.83 -24.45
N LYS A 217 -12.03 -31.55 -25.60
CA LYS A 217 -12.88 -30.36 -25.87
C LYS A 217 -14.11 -30.25 -24.94
N ALA A 218 -14.21 -31.09 -23.91
CA ALA A 218 -15.32 -31.17 -22.96
C ALA A 218 -14.85 -30.97 -21.52
N SER A 219 -14.29 -29.80 -21.23
CA SER A 219 -14.72 -29.03 -20.07
C SER A 219 -14.09 -27.65 -20.16
N SER A 220 -14.97 -26.67 -20.14
CA SER A 220 -14.74 -25.25 -20.05
C SER A 220 -13.88 -24.83 -18.85
N PHE A 221 -13.21 -25.72 -18.10
CA PHE A 221 -12.37 -25.37 -16.95
C PHE A 221 -11.18 -24.45 -17.26
N LYS A 222 -10.73 -24.30 -18.51
CA LYS A 222 -9.72 -23.27 -18.85
C LYS A 222 -10.34 -21.89 -18.94
N PHE A 223 -11.62 -21.82 -19.31
CA PHE A 223 -12.39 -20.59 -19.27
C PHE A 223 -12.98 -20.43 -17.87
N SER A 224 -13.74 -21.38 -17.33
CA SER A 224 -14.36 -21.36 -16.00
C SER A 224 -13.41 -21.34 -14.80
N LEU A 225 -12.21 -21.91 -14.80
CA LEU A 225 -11.26 -21.80 -13.67
C LEU A 225 -10.44 -20.52 -13.76
N LEU A 226 -10.07 -20.11 -14.98
CA LEU A 226 -9.47 -18.80 -15.23
C LEU A 226 -10.51 -17.68 -15.07
N LEU A 227 -11.80 -17.92 -15.31
CA LEU A 227 -12.93 -17.01 -15.10
C LEU A 227 -13.44 -17.10 -13.64
N LEU A 228 -13.20 -18.22 -12.93
CA LEU A 228 -13.33 -18.28 -11.47
C LEU A 228 -12.21 -17.50 -10.78
N LEU A 229 -10.96 -17.67 -11.24
CA LEU A 229 -9.77 -17.09 -10.63
C LEU A 229 -9.51 -15.64 -11.06
N ILE A 230 -9.86 -15.26 -12.30
CA ILE A 230 -9.62 -13.93 -12.89
C ILE A 230 -10.91 -13.10 -13.00
N ILE A 231 -12.11 -13.70 -13.05
CA ILE A 231 -13.39 -12.97 -13.25
C ILE A 231 -14.31 -13.01 -12.02
N GLY A 232 -13.90 -13.58 -10.88
CA GLY A 232 -14.58 -13.37 -9.61
C GLY A 232 -15.97 -14.01 -9.52
N GLN A 233 -16.26 -15.06 -10.31
CA GLN A 233 -17.36 -15.96 -9.98
C GLN A 233 -16.93 -16.89 -8.85
N HIS A 234 -16.74 -16.31 -7.66
CA HIS A 234 -16.77 -17.09 -6.43
C HIS A 234 -18.04 -17.94 -6.44
N PRO A 235 -18.02 -19.14 -5.82
CA PRO A 235 -19.21 -19.99 -5.74
C PRO A 235 -20.37 -19.30 -4.99
N ASP A 236 -20.13 -18.11 -4.42
CA ASP A 236 -21.13 -17.10 -4.06
C ASP A 236 -20.51 -15.66 -4.08
N PRO A 237 -20.75 -14.83 -5.11
CA PRO A 237 -20.20 -13.47 -5.19
C PRO A 237 -20.90 -12.48 -4.24
N GLN A 238 -22.17 -12.72 -3.91
CA GLN A 238 -22.94 -11.89 -2.98
C GLN A 238 -22.38 -12.03 -1.56
N TRP A 239 -22.08 -13.28 -1.17
CA TRP A 239 -21.44 -13.57 0.11
C TRP A 239 -20.10 -12.83 0.28
N ARG A 240 -19.28 -12.80 -0.78
CA ARG A 240 -17.97 -12.13 -0.74
C ARG A 240 -18.08 -10.62 -0.67
N ALA A 241 -18.98 -10.02 -1.45
CA ALA A 241 -19.23 -8.59 -1.39
C ALA A 241 -19.63 -8.15 0.03
N ARG A 242 -20.44 -8.97 0.72
CA ARG A 242 -20.83 -8.72 2.12
C ARG A 242 -19.66 -8.86 3.09
N LEU A 243 -18.82 -9.88 2.93
CA LEU A 243 -17.62 -10.04 3.76
C LEU A 243 -16.70 -8.83 3.66
N ASP A 244 -16.46 -8.34 2.44
CA ASP A 244 -15.62 -7.16 2.20
C ASP A 244 -16.20 -5.92 2.93
N GLU A 245 -17.52 -5.70 2.86
CA GLU A 245 -18.20 -4.60 3.57
C GLU A 245 -18.03 -4.68 5.10
N ILE A 246 -18.15 -5.87 5.68
CA ILE A 246 -17.98 -6.10 7.13
C ILE A 246 -16.53 -5.82 7.54
N GLN A 247 -15.56 -6.26 6.74
CA GLN A 247 -14.14 -6.04 7.02
C GLN A 247 -13.75 -4.57 6.88
N ASP A 248 -14.23 -3.88 5.84
CA ASP A 248 -14.00 -2.44 5.65
C ASP A 248 -14.61 -1.63 6.79
N ALA A 249 -15.83 -1.96 7.23
CA ALA A 249 -16.47 -1.31 8.37
C ALA A 249 -15.68 -1.49 9.68
N HIS A 250 -15.17 -2.71 9.92
CA HIS A 250 -14.36 -3.00 11.10
C HIS A 250 -12.97 -2.36 11.05
N LEU A 251 -12.35 -2.29 9.87
CA LEU A 251 -11.09 -1.60 9.64
C LEU A 251 -11.23 -0.11 9.91
N HIS A 252 -12.27 0.55 9.37
CA HIS A 252 -12.52 1.96 9.63
C HIS A 252 -12.81 2.29 11.10
N GLN A 253 -13.43 1.37 11.85
CA GLN A 253 -13.63 1.52 13.29
C GLN A 253 -12.32 1.33 14.07
N THR A 254 -11.46 0.40 13.66
CA THR A 254 -10.17 0.12 14.32
C THR A 254 -9.09 1.16 13.96
N GLU A 255 -9.11 1.72 12.75
CA GLU A 255 -8.20 2.75 12.27
C GLU A 255 -8.39 4.09 12.99
N LYS A 256 -9.59 4.38 13.50
CA LYS A 256 -9.82 5.52 14.42
C LYS A 256 -9.06 5.38 15.75
N GLY A 257 -8.58 4.18 16.09
CA GLY A 257 -7.87 3.88 17.35
C GLY A 257 -6.36 3.70 17.22
N THR A 258 -5.84 3.21 16.08
CA THR A 258 -4.39 2.98 15.91
C THR A 258 -3.99 2.93 14.43
N LEU A 259 -3.08 3.84 14.03
CA LEU A 259 -2.35 3.79 12.76
C LEU A 259 -1.52 2.50 12.69
N ARG A 260 -2.06 1.41 12.15
CA ARG A 260 -1.29 0.19 11.91
C ARG A 260 -0.51 0.38 10.59
N PRO A 261 0.84 0.38 10.60
CA PRO A 261 1.61 0.49 9.36
C PRO A 261 1.35 -0.72 8.47
N ARG A 262 1.14 -0.49 7.18
CA ARG A 262 1.06 -1.54 6.15
C ARG A 262 2.28 -2.46 6.29
N ASP A 263 2.06 -3.76 6.50
CA ASP A 263 3.12 -4.77 6.68
C ASP A 263 3.83 -5.02 5.35
N GLY A 264 4.79 -4.15 4.99
CA GLY A 264 5.47 -4.14 3.69
C GLY A 264 6.47 -5.29 3.49
N PHE A 265 6.26 -6.45 4.08
CA PHE A 265 7.09 -7.66 3.94
C PHE A 265 6.32 -8.85 3.36
N ARG A 266 5.15 -8.59 2.78
CA ARG A 266 4.32 -9.57 2.07
C ARG A 266 4.00 -9.02 0.69
N VAL A 267 3.96 -9.89 -0.33
CA VAL A 267 3.53 -9.52 -1.69
C VAL A 267 2.15 -8.89 -1.62
N HIS A 268 2.03 -7.66 -2.11
CA HIS A 268 0.75 -6.97 -2.15
C HIS A 268 -0.16 -7.63 -3.19
N ARG A 269 -1.11 -8.45 -2.70
CA ARG A 269 -2.21 -8.98 -3.49
C ARG A 269 -3.44 -8.08 -3.25
N PRO A 270 -3.75 -7.11 -4.12
CA PRO A 270 -4.93 -6.29 -3.93
C PRO A 270 -6.19 -7.15 -3.97
N ILE A 271 -7.11 -6.90 -3.04
CA ILE A 271 -8.41 -7.56 -2.96
C ILE A 271 -9.24 -7.17 -4.21
N ALA A 272 -9.97 -8.13 -4.76
CA ALA A 272 -10.44 -8.26 -6.14
C ALA A 272 -11.38 -7.16 -6.72
N ARG A 273 -11.60 -6.03 -6.05
CA ARG A 273 -12.34 -4.89 -6.64
C ARG A 273 -11.42 -3.94 -7.45
N SER A 274 -10.10 -3.99 -7.24
CA SER A 274 -9.11 -3.16 -7.95
C SER A 274 -8.44 -3.85 -9.14
N THR A 275 -8.90 -5.04 -9.54
CA THR A 275 -8.31 -5.83 -10.65
C THR A 275 -8.98 -5.59 -12.01
N ARG A 276 -10.13 -4.90 -12.07
CA ARG A 276 -10.82 -4.69 -13.36
C ARG A 276 -10.12 -3.72 -14.31
N ASN A 277 -9.21 -2.87 -13.83
CA ASN A 277 -8.59 -1.80 -14.61
C ASN A 277 -7.05 -1.69 -14.49
N ARG A 278 -6.34 -2.68 -13.91
CA ARG A 278 -4.89 -2.50 -13.68
C ARG A 278 -4.01 -3.08 -14.80
N ILE A 279 -3.24 -2.16 -15.38
CA ILE A 279 -2.16 -2.31 -16.36
C ILE A 279 -0.98 -3.11 -15.84
N ILE A 280 -0.79 -3.17 -14.53
CA ILE A 280 0.37 -3.79 -13.93
C ILE A 280 0.08 -5.25 -13.61
N PRO A 281 0.84 -6.20 -14.19
CA PRO A 281 0.71 -7.59 -13.86
C PRO A 281 1.07 -7.86 -12.40
N VAL A 282 0.38 -8.81 -11.78
CA VAL A 282 0.69 -9.25 -10.41
C VAL A 282 2.09 -9.88 -10.39
N VAL A 283 2.85 -9.66 -9.31
CA VAL A 283 4.17 -10.28 -9.08
C VAL A 283 4.06 -11.79 -9.30
N HIS A 284 4.67 -12.28 -10.38
CA HIS A 284 4.74 -13.70 -10.70
C HIS A 284 6.12 -14.09 -11.26
N THR A 285 6.67 -15.16 -10.70
CA THR A 285 7.94 -15.77 -11.10
C THR A 285 7.66 -17.14 -11.72
N SER A 286 8.08 -17.39 -12.96
CA SER A 286 8.02 -18.73 -13.58
C SER A 286 9.44 -19.21 -13.90
N TYR A 287 9.66 -20.53 -13.95
CA TYR A 287 10.96 -21.16 -14.23
C TYR A 287 12.06 -20.95 -13.17
N VAL A 288 11.73 -21.20 -11.91
CA VAL A 288 12.66 -21.01 -10.79
C VAL A 288 13.65 -22.17 -10.67
N ALA A 289 14.92 -21.96 -10.32
CA ALA A 289 15.83 -23.07 -10.03
C ALA A 289 15.39 -23.81 -8.74
N GLU A 290 15.64 -25.12 -8.59
CA GLU A 290 15.16 -25.90 -7.41
C GLU A 290 15.61 -25.35 -6.05
N ASN A 291 16.67 -24.54 -6.03
CA ASN A 291 17.26 -23.93 -4.84
C ASN A 291 16.86 -22.46 -4.59
N ALA A 292 16.07 -21.86 -5.48
CA ALA A 292 15.65 -20.47 -5.40
C ALA A 292 14.27 -20.31 -4.76
N VAL A 293 14.08 -19.18 -4.08
CA VAL A 293 12.86 -18.81 -3.35
C VAL A 293 12.21 -17.65 -4.08
N THR A 294 10.89 -17.68 -4.26
CA THR A 294 10.17 -16.61 -4.96
C THR A 294 9.67 -15.57 -3.98
N LEU A 295 9.46 -14.34 -4.45
CA LEU A 295 8.87 -13.27 -3.63
C LEU A 295 7.49 -13.64 -3.08
N GLU A 296 6.74 -14.47 -3.79
CA GLU A 296 5.43 -14.98 -3.35
C GLU A 296 5.51 -15.87 -2.09
N GLU A 297 6.69 -16.40 -1.75
CA GLU A 297 6.94 -17.26 -0.59
C GLU A 297 7.37 -16.48 0.66
N ILE A 298 7.62 -15.17 0.52
CA ILE A 298 8.07 -14.30 1.61
C ILE A 298 6.87 -13.72 2.33
N GLU A 299 6.76 -14.04 3.62
CA GLU A 299 5.63 -13.64 4.46
C GLU A 299 6.04 -12.80 5.67
N ASN A 300 7.35 -12.66 5.95
CA ASN A 300 7.88 -11.90 7.07
C ASN A 300 9.34 -11.42 6.84
N VAL A 301 9.79 -10.46 7.65
CA VAL A 301 11.15 -9.87 7.58
C VAL A 301 12.25 -10.92 7.72
N ALA A 302 12.11 -11.84 8.68
CA ALA A 302 13.14 -12.84 8.96
C ALA A 302 13.32 -13.81 7.78
N SER A 303 12.23 -14.19 7.10
CA SER A 303 12.24 -15.01 5.90
C SER A 303 12.81 -14.26 4.70
N PHE A 304 12.50 -12.97 4.59
CA PHE A 304 13.06 -12.09 3.54
C PHE A 304 14.58 -12.01 3.65
N VAL A 305 15.10 -11.67 4.83
CA VAL A 305 16.55 -11.50 5.05
C VAL A 305 17.29 -12.84 4.90
N LYS A 306 16.73 -13.94 5.42
CA LYS A 306 17.38 -15.26 5.36
C LYS A 306 17.50 -15.79 3.93
N ASN A 307 16.56 -15.44 3.06
CA ASN A 307 16.51 -15.92 1.69
C ASN A 307 16.99 -14.90 0.66
N LEU A 308 17.46 -13.72 1.07
CA LEU A 308 17.78 -12.58 0.19
C LEU A 308 18.65 -12.98 -1.02
N ASP A 309 19.67 -13.81 -0.79
CA ASP A 309 20.59 -14.27 -1.83
C ASP A 309 19.97 -15.27 -2.80
N LYS A 310 18.90 -15.95 -2.38
CA LYS A 310 18.18 -17.00 -3.12
C LYS A 310 16.91 -16.47 -3.78
N LEU A 311 16.59 -15.18 -3.61
CA LEU A 311 15.40 -14.59 -4.19
C LEU A 311 15.58 -14.40 -5.69
N GLU A 312 14.68 -15.03 -6.45
CA GLU A 312 14.57 -14.80 -7.88
C GLU A 312 13.58 -13.69 -8.20
N LEU A 313 13.91 -12.93 -9.24
CA LEU A 313 13.16 -11.77 -9.67
C LEU A 313 11.94 -12.19 -10.49
N PRO A 314 10.80 -11.49 -10.36
CA PRO A 314 9.61 -11.76 -11.14
C PRO A 314 9.84 -11.58 -12.64
N ASN A 315 9.08 -12.32 -13.44
CA ASN A 315 9.13 -12.21 -14.89
C ASN A 315 8.69 -10.82 -15.37
N GLN A 316 7.77 -10.20 -14.63
CA GLN A 316 7.18 -8.89 -14.91
C GLN A 316 7.61 -7.88 -13.84
N LEU A 317 8.78 -7.28 -14.04
CA LEU A 317 9.35 -6.27 -13.15
C LEU A 317 8.55 -4.97 -13.07
N VAL A 318 7.54 -4.78 -13.91
CA VAL A 318 6.58 -3.67 -13.80
C VAL A 318 5.85 -3.70 -12.46
N ALA A 319 5.70 -4.89 -11.87
CA ALA A 319 5.11 -5.07 -10.55
C ALA A 319 5.91 -4.37 -9.42
N VAL A 320 7.19 -4.02 -9.66
CA VAL A 320 8.02 -3.22 -8.73
C VAL A 320 7.32 -1.90 -8.41
N LEU A 321 6.63 -1.29 -9.37
CA LEU A 321 5.99 0.01 -9.18
C LEU A 321 4.82 -0.07 -8.18
N ALA A 322 4.16 -1.24 -8.06
CA ALA A 322 2.99 -1.43 -7.23
C ALA A 322 3.24 -2.21 -5.92
N ASP A 323 4.30 -3.02 -5.84
CA ASP A 323 4.55 -3.89 -4.69
C ASP A 323 5.72 -3.41 -3.80
N PRO A 324 5.44 -2.87 -2.59
CA PRO A 324 6.41 -2.49 -1.57
C PRO A 324 7.47 -3.54 -1.21
N LEU A 325 7.16 -4.84 -1.23
CA LEU A 325 8.14 -5.87 -0.92
C LEU A 325 9.19 -5.98 -2.04
N LEU A 326 8.74 -5.90 -3.29
CA LEU A 326 9.61 -5.93 -4.46
C LEU A 326 10.41 -4.62 -4.60
N GLN A 327 9.82 -3.48 -4.23
CA GLN A 327 10.55 -2.20 -4.09
C GLN A 327 11.74 -2.34 -3.13
N LYS A 328 11.49 -2.93 -1.94
CA LYS A 328 12.56 -3.18 -0.95
C LYS A 328 13.61 -4.16 -1.45
N LEU A 329 13.20 -5.20 -2.19
CA LEU A 329 14.16 -6.12 -2.81
C LEU A 329 15.07 -5.39 -3.79
N MET A 330 14.53 -4.54 -4.66
CA MET A 330 15.32 -3.81 -5.65
C MET A 330 16.26 -2.79 -4.99
N LEU A 331 15.83 -2.18 -3.89
CA LEU A 331 16.66 -1.24 -3.14
C LEU A 331 17.84 -1.93 -2.43
N LEU A 332 17.62 -3.16 -1.94
CA LEU A 332 18.66 -3.94 -1.25
C LEU A 332 19.55 -4.75 -2.19
N ARG A 333 19.04 -5.10 -3.39
CA ARG A 333 19.76 -5.84 -4.43
C ARG A 333 19.58 -5.13 -5.78
N PRO A 334 20.37 -4.09 -6.06
CA PRO A 334 20.39 -3.49 -7.37
C PRO A 334 20.94 -4.49 -8.39
N ASP A 335 20.20 -4.70 -9.47
CA ASP A 335 20.59 -5.59 -10.57
C ASP A 335 20.41 -4.88 -11.90
N GLY A 336 21.46 -4.86 -12.72
CA GLY A 336 21.49 -4.09 -13.97
C GLY A 336 20.50 -4.60 -15.03
N GLU A 337 20.26 -5.91 -15.08
CA GLU A 337 19.24 -6.47 -15.98
C GLU A 337 17.83 -6.04 -15.59
N SER A 338 17.58 -5.94 -14.29
CA SER A 338 16.28 -5.54 -13.74
C SER A 338 15.94 -4.09 -14.09
N GLU A 339 16.90 -3.19 -13.94
CA GLU A 339 16.77 -1.79 -14.36
C GLU A 339 16.56 -1.66 -15.86
N GLN A 340 17.29 -2.43 -16.67
CA GLN A 340 17.15 -2.41 -18.13
C GLN A 340 15.77 -2.92 -18.59
N ARG A 341 15.21 -3.94 -17.93
CA ARG A 341 13.86 -4.43 -18.23
C ARG A 341 12.79 -3.40 -17.86
N LEU A 342 12.94 -2.71 -16.72
CA LEU A 342 12.06 -1.60 -16.35
C LEU A 342 12.17 -0.44 -17.36
N ALA A 343 13.38 -0.13 -17.82
CA ALA A 343 13.62 0.86 -18.87
C ALA A 343 12.91 0.53 -20.18
N ASN A 344 13.03 -0.71 -20.63
CA ASN A 344 12.39 -1.17 -21.86
C ASN A 344 10.88 -1.07 -21.78
N TRP A 345 10.29 -1.39 -20.62
CA TRP A 345 8.85 -1.24 -20.42
C TRP A 345 8.40 0.22 -20.41
N LEU A 346 9.09 1.11 -19.69
CA LEU A 346 8.79 2.55 -19.68
C LEU A 346 8.90 3.18 -21.08
N ASN A 347 9.90 2.75 -21.86
CA ASN A 347 10.06 3.19 -23.25
C ASN A 347 8.94 2.66 -24.16
N GLY A 348 8.46 1.44 -23.93
CA GLY A 348 7.26 0.91 -24.60
C GLY A 348 6.02 1.74 -24.30
N ALA A 349 5.76 2.03 -23.02
CA ALA A 349 4.63 2.87 -22.62
C ALA A 349 4.69 4.28 -23.24
N LEU A 350 5.88 4.88 -23.32
CA LEU A 350 6.08 6.17 -23.98
C LEU A 350 5.84 6.09 -25.51
N GLN A 351 6.21 4.96 -26.12
CA GLN A 351 6.00 4.73 -27.54
C GLN A 351 4.51 4.62 -27.86
N ASP A 352 3.75 3.90 -27.04
CA ASP A 352 2.29 3.74 -27.20
C ASP A 352 1.57 5.10 -27.08
N VAL A 353 2.02 5.98 -26.18
CA VAL A 353 1.51 7.36 -26.05
C VAL A 353 1.84 8.19 -27.30
N ARG A 354 3.07 8.07 -27.84
CA ARG A 354 3.48 8.80 -29.05
C ARG A 354 2.71 8.37 -30.29
N ASP A 355 2.42 7.06 -30.38
CA ASP A 355 1.73 6.47 -31.52
C ASP A 355 0.21 6.69 -31.44
N GLY A 356 -0.29 7.24 -30.32
CA GLY A 356 -1.71 7.55 -30.10
C GLY A 356 -2.58 6.33 -29.83
N ASP A 357 -1.97 5.17 -29.53
CA ASP A 357 -2.64 3.89 -29.26
C ASP A 357 -2.92 3.69 -27.76
N ALA A 358 -2.44 4.60 -26.91
CA ALA A 358 -2.67 4.56 -25.48
C ALA A 358 -4.08 5.06 -25.11
N ASP A 359 -4.82 4.23 -24.36
CA ASP A 359 -6.04 4.69 -23.68
C ASP A 359 -5.67 5.72 -22.60
N GLU A 360 -6.23 6.92 -22.66
CA GLU A 360 -5.90 8.04 -21.76
C GLU A 360 -6.11 7.68 -20.28
N ASN A 361 -7.22 6.98 -19.96
CA ASN A 361 -7.52 6.58 -18.59
C ASN A 361 -6.48 5.60 -18.04
N THR A 362 -6.09 4.65 -18.89
CA THR A 362 -5.04 3.66 -18.62
C THR A 362 -3.70 4.37 -18.37
N PHE A 363 -3.34 5.37 -19.16
CA PHE A 363 -2.12 6.14 -18.95
C PHE A 363 -2.13 6.92 -17.61
N PHE A 364 -3.23 7.57 -17.26
CA PHE A 364 -3.31 8.28 -15.98
C PHE A 364 -3.25 7.32 -14.79
N ASP A 365 -3.84 6.13 -14.89
CA ASP A 365 -3.73 5.07 -13.87
C ASP A 365 -2.28 4.60 -13.68
N MET A 366 -1.48 4.54 -14.75
CA MET A 366 -0.05 4.31 -14.65
C MET A 366 0.66 5.46 -13.92
N LEU A 367 0.32 6.73 -14.20
CA LEU A 367 0.92 7.89 -13.52
C LEU A 367 0.66 7.88 -12.01
N ASP A 368 -0.53 7.45 -11.57
CA ASP A 368 -0.82 7.34 -10.12
C ASP A 368 0.02 6.27 -9.45
N ILE A 369 0.29 5.16 -10.13
CA ILE A 369 1.16 4.12 -9.58
C ILE A 369 2.61 4.62 -9.53
N LEU A 370 3.06 5.35 -10.55
CA LEU A 370 4.37 6.01 -10.53
C LEU A 370 4.48 7.02 -9.39
N ARG A 371 3.41 7.78 -9.13
CA ARG A 371 3.32 8.68 -7.97
C ARG A 371 3.48 7.91 -6.66
N GLU A 372 2.71 6.84 -6.45
CA GLU A 372 2.82 6.01 -5.24
C GLU A 372 4.24 5.47 -5.04
N TYR A 373 4.88 5.02 -6.13
CA TYR A 373 6.26 4.54 -6.12
C TYR A 373 7.27 5.63 -5.72
N VAL A 374 7.23 6.80 -6.37
CA VAL A 374 8.16 7.91 -6.11
C VAL A 374 7.94 8.48 -4.69
N VAL A 375 6.69 8.59 -4.26
CA VAL A 375 6.34 9.04 -2.90
C VAL A 375 6.77 8.03 -1.84
N SER A 376 6.79 6.73 -2.15
CA SER A 376 7.28 5.67 -1.26
C SER A 376 8.81 5.75 -1.10
N ILE A 377 9.53 5.89 -2.21
CA ILE A 377 11.00 5.87 -2.25
C ILE A 377 11.61 7.25 -1.89
N LYS A 378 10.81 8.32 -1.97
CA LYS A 378 11.22 9.72 -1.75
C LYS A 378 12.37 10.17 -2.66
N ASN A 379 12.52 9.55 -3.81
CA ASN A 379 13.52 9.88 -4.81
C ASN A 379 12.96 9.56 -6.20
N LEU A 380 13.28 10.38 -7.20
CA LEU A 380 12.95 10.14 -8.59
C LEU A 380 14.14 9.48 -9.30
N PRO A 381 14.05 8.19 -9.66
CA PRO A 381 15.15 7.51 -10.34
C PRO A 381 15.50 8.16 -11.69
N PRO A 382 16.77 8.13 -12.12
CA PRO A 382 17.21 8.70 -13.40
C PRO A 382 16.39 8.18 -14.60
N LEU A 383 15.96 6.92 -14.52
CA LEU A 383 15.12 6.26 -15.52
C LEU A 383 13.76 6.96 -15.70
N LEU A 384 13.11 7.34 -14.61
CA LEU A 384 11.86 8.10 -14.66
C LEU A 384 12.12 9.55 -15.08
N LEU A 385 13.25 10.14 -14.69
CA LEU A 385 13.63 11.49 -15.12
C LEU A 385 13.78 11.58 -16.65
N ASP A 386 14.44 10.59 -17.28
CA ASP A 386 14.59 10.49 -18.74
C ASP A 386 13.25 10.25 -19.44
N PHE A 387 12.37 9.43 -18.84
CA PHE A 387 10.98 9.27 -19.30
C PHE A 387 10.24 10.61 -19.29
N PHE A 388 10.24 11.36 -18.18
CA PHE A 388 9.55 12.65 -18.09
C PHE A 388 10.13 13.71 -19.03
N ALA A 389 11.44 13.72 -19.27
CA ALA A 389 12.07 14.62 -20.23
C ALA A 389 11.55 14.42 -21.67
N ARG A 390 11.19 13.19 -22.03
CA ARG A 390 10.59 12.85 -23.33
C ARG A 390 9.07 13.01 -23.36
N PHE A 391 8.41 12.74 -22.24
CA PHE A 391 6.95 12.77 -22.13
C PHE A 391 6.38 14.19 -22.01
N LEU A 392 6.96 15.06 -21.16
CA LEU A 392 6.40 16.38 -20.88
C LEU A 392 6.20 17.29 -22.10
N PRO A 393 7.08 17.27 -23.14
CA PRO A 393 6.83 18.02 -24.37
C PRO A 393 5.61 17.54 -25.17
N LEU A 394 5.14 16.31 -24.95
CA LEU A 394 3.96 15.73 -25.59
C LEU A 394 2.69 15.95 -24.75
N TRP A 395 2.83 16.35 -23.49
CA TRP A 395 1.71 16.50 -22.57
C TRP A 395 1.06 17.88 -22.73
N ASP A 396 -0.26 17.89 -22.85
CA ASP A 396 -1.08 19.08 -23.06
C ASP A 396 -1.52 19.77 -21.76
N GLY A 397 -1.10 19.25 -20.60
CA GLY A 397 -1.45 19.81 -19.29
C GLY A 397 -2.80 19.34 -18.74
N SER A 398 -3.50 18.45 -19.45
CA SER A 398 -4.78 17.87 -19.04
C SER A 398 -4.58 16.65 -18.12
N GLY A 399 -5.60 16.36 -17.29
CA GLY A 399 -5.63 15.19 -16.39
C GLY A 399 -5.00 15.39 -15.01
N ARG A 400 -4.22 14.42 -14.52
CA ARG A 400 -3.72 14.33 -13.12
C ARG A 400 -2.54 15.27 -12.83
N ARG A 401 -2.76 16.59 -12.96
CA ARG A 401 -1.76 17.65 -12.72
C ARG A 401 -1.10 17.57 -11.33
N ASP A 402 -1.89 17.32 -10.28
CA ASP A 402 -1.39 17.21 -8.91
C ASP A 402 -0.42 16.03 -8.73
N ALA A 403 -0.71 14.90 -9.39
CA ALA A 403 0.17 13.73 -9.37
C ALA A 403 1.52 14.03 -10.03
N MET A 404 1.50 14.76 -11.15
CA MET A 404 2.71 15.19 -11.85
C MET A 404 3.58 16.10 -10.98
N PHE A 405 2.97 17.08 -10.31
CA PHE A 405 3.69 17.97 -9.39
C PHE A 405 4.28 17.21 -8.21
N GLU A 406 3.55 16.25 -7.64
CA GLU A 406 4.07 15.47 -6.52
C GLU A 406 5.25 14.58 -6.93
N ILE A 407 5.19 13.92 -8.09
CA ILE A 407 6.30 13.14 -8.64
C ILE A 407 7.54 14.02 -8.85
N LEU A 408 7.38 15.15 -9.56
CA LEU A 408 8.49 16.02 -9.93
C LEU A 408 9.05 16.80 -8.74
N SER A 409 8.30 16.94 -7.63
CA SER A 409 8.83 17.52 -6.38
C SER A 409 9.94 16.67 -5.75
N HIS A 410 10.02 15.39 -6.09
CA HIS A 410 11.07 14.46 -5.66
C HIS A 410 12.24 14.36 -6.66
N SER A 411 12.40 15.35 -7.54
CA SER A 411 13.51 15.37 -8.51
C SER A 411 14.88 15.45 -7.82
N PRO A 412 15.90 14.71 -8.28
CA PRO A 412 17.22 14.71 -7.68
C PRO A 412 17.91 16.08 -7.78
N LEU A 413 18.84 16.36 -6.86
CA LEU A 413 19.65 17.56 -6.88
C LEU A 413 20.67 17.51 -8.03
N LEU A 414 20.31 18.08 -9.18
CA LEU A 414 21.15 18.21 -10.38
C LEU A 414 21.32 19.69 -10.76
N ASP A 415 22.03 20.00 -11.84
CA ASP A 415 22.10 21.37 -12.35
C ASP A 415 20.70 21.89 -12.72
N PHE A 416 20.28 23.00 -12.08
CA PHE A 416 18.95 23.57 -12.27
C PHE A 416 18.70 23.94 -13.73
N LYS A 417 19.71 24.39 -14.47
CA LYS A 417 19.52 24.77 -15.88
C LYS A 417 19.14 23.58 -16.76
N GLY A 418 19.76 22.42 -16.53
CA GLY A 418 19.43 21.19 -17.21
C GLY A 418 18.02 20.72 -16.87
N LEU A 419 17.70 20.66 -15.57
CA LEU A 419 16.36 20.30 -15.10
C LEU A 419 15.28 21.25 -15.63
N TYR A 420 15.56 22.55 -15.63
CA TYR A 420 14.62 23.55 -16.13
C TYR A 420 14.34 23.35 -17.61
N LYS A 421 15.37 23.23 -18.45
CA LYS A 421 15.21 23.08 -19.90
C LYS A 421 14.41 21.83 -20.30
N HIS A 422 14.65 20.71 -19.62
CA HIS A 422 14.11 19.41 -20.03
C HIS A 422 12.84 18.98 -19.29
N ILE A 423 12.61 19.49 -18.07
CA ILE A 423 11.51 19.07 -17.21
C ILE A 423 10.60 20.26 -16.87
N PHE A 424 11.12 21.26 -16.17
CA PHE A 424 10.26 22.30 -15.60
C PHE A 424 9.72 23.28 -16.64
N GLN A 425 10.46 23.59 -17.71
CA GLN A 425 10.00 24.49 -18.76
C GLN A 425 8.84 23.89 -19.58
N PRO A 426 8.92 22.63 -20.07
CA PRO A 426 7.76 21.97 -20.68
C PRO A 426 6.57 21.86 -19.72
N LEU A 427 6.83 21.54 -18.44
CA LEU A 427 5.79 21.46 -17.42
C LEU A 427 5.07 22.80 -17.21
N GLU A 428 5.82 23.89 -17.07
CA GLU A 428 5.28 25.25 -16.95
C GLU A 428 4.47 25.63 -18.19
N ALA A 429 4.99 25.36 -19.38
CA ALA A 429 4.30 25.66 -20.64
C ALA A 429 2.96 24.94 -20.78
N ALA A 430 2.86 23.70 -20.28
CA ALA A 430 1.63 22.91 -20.31
C ALA A 430 0.63 23.28 -19.20
N THR A 431 1.09 23.80 -18.05
CA THR A 431 0.23 23.98 -16.86
C THR A 431 -0.16 25.42 -16.56
N LEU A 432 0.55 26.40 -17.12
CA LEU A 432 0.30 27.82 -16.86
C LEU A 432 -0.85 28.35 -17.70
N ASP A 433 -2.03 28.43 -17.07
CA ASP A 433 -3.25 29.00 -17.67
C ASP A 433 -3.41 30.51 -17.36
N ASN A 434 -2.36 31.18 -16.84
CA ASN A 434 -2.37 32.55 -16.27
C ASN A 434 -3.39 32.76 -15.14
N THR A 435 -3.92 31.69 -14.56
CA THR A 435 -4.79 31.73 -13.37
C THR A 435 -3.97 31.84 -12.09
N PRO A 436 -4.47 32.50 -11.04
CA PRO A 436 -3.77 32.55 -9.77
C PRO A 436 -3.59 31.17 -9.14
N GLU A 437 -4.51 30.23 -9.36
CA GLU A 437 -4.44 28.86 -8.85
C GLU A 437 -3.28 28.06 -9.46
N SER A 438 -3.05 28.17 -10.77
CA SER A 438 -1.93 27.49 -11.45
C SER A 438 -0.57 28.02 -11.00
N LEU A 439 -0.45 29.34 -10.81
CA LEU A 439 0.74 29.98 -10.27
C LEU A 439 1.01 29.56 -8.82
N LEU A 440 -0.02 29.44 -7.98
CA LEU A 440 0.11 28.94 -6.60
C LEU A 440 0.53 27.47 -6.54
N ALA A 441 -0.03 26.63 -7.41
CA ALA A 441 0.34 25.22 -7.49
C ALA A 441 1.80 25.04 -7.93
N LEU A 442 2.26 25.86 -8.89
CA LEU A 442 3.65 25.87 -9.32
C LEU A 442 4.62 26.38 -8.22
N LEU A 443 4.21 27.40 -7.45
CA LEU A 443 4.96 27.83 -6.28
C LEU A 443 5.07 26.71 -5.23
N ALA A 444 3.98 25.96 -5.01
CA ALA A 444 3.96 24.82 -4.10
C ALA A 444 4.89 23.69 -4.59
N LEU A 445 4.93 23.40 -5.89
CA LEU A 445 5.89 22.47 -6.49
C LEU A 445 7.33 22.87 -6.16
N TYR A 446 7.71 24.12 -6.44
CA TYR A 446 9.07 24.60 -6.20
C TYR A 446 9.44 24.65 -4.73
N LYS A 447 8.47 24.95 -3.84
CA LYS A 447 8.65 24.84 -2.39
C LYS A 447 8.95 23.39 -1.98
N ASN A 448 8.17 22.43 -2.46
CA ASN A 448 8.34 21.02 -2.11
C ASN A 448 9.66 20.46 -2.67
N LEU A 449 10.06 20.89 -3.87
CA LEU A 449 11.36 20.59 -4.46
C LEU A 449 12.51 21.13 -3.59
N LEU A 450 12.42 22.40 -3.18
CA LEU A 450 13.43 23.01 -2.31
C LEU A 450 13.52 22.26 -0.97
N HIS A 451 12.38 21.90 -0.38
CA HIS A 451 12.32 21.11 0.85
C HIS A 451 12.95 19.73 0.68
N HIS A 452 12.66 19.02 -0.42
CA HIS A 452 13.30 17.74 -0.73
C HIS A 452 14.82 17.88 -0.84
N TRP A 453 15.30 18.89 -1.57
CA TRP A 453 16.74 19.16 -1.69
C TRP A 453 17.40 19.55 -0.36
N THR A 454 16.69 20.28 0.51
CA THR A 454 17.16 20.56 1.88
C THR A 454 17.42 19.26 2.64
N ILE A 455 16.47 18.32 2.62
CA ILE A 455 16.61 17.03 3.30
C ILE A 455 17.75 16.19 2.71
N VAL A 456 17.91 16.19 1.39
CA VAL A 456 19.01 15.46 0.73
C VAL A 456 20.37 16.05 1.13
N LEU A 457 20.49 17.37 1.23
CA LEU A 457 21.71 18.03 1.68
C LEU A 457 22.00 17.81 3.16
N GLU A 458 20.97 17.77 4.01
CA GLU A 458 21.10 17.49 5.43
C GLU A 458 21.47 16.03 5.73
N SER A 459 21.02 15.10 4.88
CA SER A 459 21.31 13.67 5.04
C SER A 459 22.62 13.22 4.37
N SER A 460 23.25 14.06 3.54
CA SER A 460 24.50 13.74 2.85
C SER A 460 25.73 14.17 3.65
N ASP A 461 26.70 13.27 3.81
CA ASP A 461 27.99 13.56 4.45
C ASP A 461 28.85 14.54 3.64
N THR A 462 28.63 14.61 2.32
CA THR A 462 29.35 15.50 1.40
C THR A 462 28.36 16.33 0.58
N VAL A 463 28.52 17.66 0.60
CA VAL A 463 27.70 18.56 -0.23
C VAL A 463 28.34 18.70 -1.62
N PRO A 464 27.59 18.48 -2.71
CA PRO A 464 28.11 18.68 -4.06
C PRO A 464 28.46 20.15 -4.33
N ASP A 465 29.59 20.40 -5.01
CA ASP A 465 30.06 21.76 -5.34
C ASP A 465 29.02 22.61 -6.11
N HIS A 466 28.18 21.95 -6.91
CA HIS A 466 27.13 22.59 -7.71
C HIS A 466 25.85 22.91 -6.93
N ALA A 467 25.68 22.40 -5.71
CA ALA A 467 24.46 22.55 -4.93
C ALA A 467 24.10 24.02 -4.66
N SER A 468 25.09 24.83 -4.25
CA SER A 468 24.93 26.27 -4.06
C SER A 468 24.43 26.98 -5.32
N GLY A 469 25.01 26.64 -6.47
CA GLY A 469 24.65 27.19 -7.76
C GLY A 469 23.21 26.85 -8.15
N THR A 470 22.84 25.57 -8.00
CA THR A 470 21.50 25.03 -8.27
C THR A 470 20.44 25.70 -7.41
N ILE A 471 20.62 25.79 -6.09
CA ILE A 471 19.67 26.42 -5.17
C ILE A 471 19.51 27.91 -5.50
N THR A 472 20.62 28.62 -5.76
CA THR A 472 20.56 30.04 -6.15
C THR A 472 19.79 30.23 -7.46
N ALA A 473 19.94 29.30 -8.41
CA ALA A 473 19.25 29.35 -9.69
C ALA A 473 17.74 29.10 -9.51
N LEU A 474 17.34 28.14 -8.67
CA LEU A 474 15.94 27.90 -8.33
C LEU A 474 15.30 29.13 -7.66
N VAL A 475 15.94 29.70 -6.63
CA VAL A 475 15.41 30.90 -5.96
C VAL A 475 15.27 32.07 -6.93
N ARG A 476 16.27 32.27 -7.81
CA ARG A 476 16.20 33.30 -8.84
C ARG A 476 15.03 33.09 -9.81
N HIS A 477 14.70 31.84 -10.13
CA HIS A 477 13.57 31.48 -10.99
C HIS A 477 12.21 31.74 -10.32
N VAL A 478 12.09 31.44 -9.03
CA VAL A 478 10.85 31.64 -8.26
C VAL A 478 10.57 33.12 -7.98
N ASN A 479 11.59 33.97 -7.89
CA ASN A 479 11.42 35.40 -7.60
C ASN A 479 10.45 36.12 -8.56
N PRO A 480 10.59 36.03 -9.91
CA PRO A 480 9.60 36.56 -10.84
C PRO A 480 8.18 36.01 -10.62
N LEU A 481 8.04 34.72 -10.32
CA LEU A 481 6.75 34.09 -10.07
C LEU A 481 6.07 34.64 -8.80
N ALA A 482 6.84 34.85 -7.74
CA ALA A 482 6.35 35.50 -6.52
C ALA A 482 5.92 36.95 -6.77
N LEU A 483 6.70 37.70 -7.58
CA LEU A 483 6.35 39.07 -7.96
C LEU A 483 5.08 39.13 -8.80
N THR A 484 4.91 38.24 -9.78
CA THR A 484 3.68 38.19 -10.59
C THR A 484 2.49 37.84 -9.72
N LEU A 485 2.57 36.83 -8.86
CA LEU A 485 1.51 36.48 -7.90
C LEU A 485 1.12 37.66 -6.99
N CYS A 486 2.11 38.41 -6.48
CA CYS A 486 1.83 39.59 -5.67
C CYS A 486 1.10 40.70 -6.43
N GLN A 487 1.38 40.85 -7.73
CA GLN A 487 0.77 41.87 -8.59
C GLN A 487 -0.61 41.46 -9.11
N THR A 488 -0.78 40.19 -9.50
CA THR A 488 -2.01 39.69 -10.12
C THR A 488 -3.05 39.22 -9.10
N CYS A 489 -2.63 38.71 -7.94
CA CYS A 489 -3.52 38.18 -6.91
C CYS A 489 -3.01 38.49 -5.49
N PRO A 490 -3.25 39.70 -4.97
CA PRO A 490 -2.79 40.13 -3.65
C PRO A 490 -3.67 39.56 -2.50
N SER A 491 -4.00 38.26 -2.56
CA SER A 491 -4.74 37.58 -1.51
C SER A 491 -3.86 37.23 -0.31
N VAL A 492 -4.47 36.98 0.85
CA VAL A 492 -3.75 36.48 2.05
C VAL A 492 -3.12 35.11 1.76
N SER A 493 -3.82 34.25 1.03
CA SER A 493 -3.33 32.93 0.62
C SER A 493 -2.05 33.03 -0.23
N SER A 494 -2.05 33.92 -1.23
CA SER A 494 -0.89 34.12 -2.10
C SER A 494 0.33 34.66 -1.35
N ARG A 495 0.12 35.63 -0.45
CA ARG A 495 1.19 36.18 0.37
C ARG A 495 1.74 35.14 1.36
N SER A 496 0.86 34.32 1.95
CA SER A 496 1.27 33.22 2.83
C SER A 496 2.12 32.21 2.08
N ALA A 497 1.69 31.76 0.90
CA ALA A 497 2.44 30.79 0.10
C ALA A 497 3.83 31.31 -0.33
N ILE A 498 3.93 32.60 -0.65
CA ILE A 498 5.21 33.25 -0.95
C ILE A 498 6.12 33.28 0.29
N LEU A 499 5.57 33.65 1.44
CA LEU A 499 6.31 33.65 2.70
C LEU A 499 6.79 32.25 3.07
N ASP A 500 5.94 31.23 2.94
CA ASP A 500 6.28 29.83 3.21
C ASP A 500 7.48 29.36 2.35
N PHE A 501 7.54 29.75 1.08
CA PHE A 501 8.69 29.44 0.22
C PHE A 501 9.98 30.09 0.72
N TYR A 502 9.94 31.38 1.05
CA TYR A 502 11.13 32.08 1.55
C TYR A 502 11.53 31.62 2.96
N GLU A 503 10.58 31.19 3.79
CA GLU A 503 10.85 30.56 5.08
C GLU A 503 11.61 29.25 4.88
N GLN A 504 11.18 28.40 3.94
CA GLN A 504 11.90 27.17 3.62
C GLN A 504 13.33 27.45 3.13
N ASN A 505 13.52 28.48 2.30
CA ASN A 505 14.85 28.92 1.89
C ASN A 505 15.69 29.44 3.07
N ALA A 506 15.07 30.16 4.01
CA ALA A 506 15.75 30.63 5.22
C ALA A 506 16.20 29.48 6.13
N ARG A 507 15.40 28.42 6.25
CA ARG A 507 15.75 27.21 7.01
C ARG A 507 17.01 26.55 6.43
N LEU A 508 17.10 26.42 5.11
CA LEU A 508 18.28 25.89 4.43
C LEU A 508 19.55 26.71 4.71
N VAL A 509 19.45 28.05 4.76
CA VAL A 509 20.61 28.94 4.98
C VAL A 509 21.04 29.02 6.45
N SER A 510 20.10 28.87 7.38
CA SER A 510 20.32 29.03 8.82
C SER A 510 20.86 27.76 9.51
N HIS A 511 20.72 26.59 8.90
CA HIS A 511 21.19 25.34 9.50
C HIS A 511 22.73 25.27 9.53
N GLN A 512 23.32 24.87 10.66
CA GLN A 512 24.77 24.97 10.90
C GLN A 512 25.60 24.22 9.85
N VAL A 513 25.12 23.07 9.36
CA VAL A 513 25.80 22.20 8.36
C VAL A 513 25.86 22.83 6.97
N THR A 514 24.77 23.44 6.55
CA THR A 514 24.63 24.05 5.22
C THR A 514 25.11 25.49 5.21
N SER A 515 25.10 26.18 6.36
CA SER A 515 25.55 27.56 6.51
C SER A 515 27.03 27.76 6.20
N TYR A 516 27.91 26.81 6.56
CA TYR A 516 29.34 26.91 6.21
C TYR A 516 29.65 26.53 4.75
N LEU A 517 28.83 25.68 4.12
CA LEU A 517 29.03 25.21 2.72
C LEU A 517 28.36 26.11 1.69
N LEU A 518 27.22 26.71 2.03
CA LEU A 518 26.46 27.62 1.17
C LEU A 518 26.83 29.09 1.40
N ASN A 519 27.88 29.37 2.19
CA ASN A 519 28.39 30.71 2.48
C ASN A 519 29.09 31.35 1.26
N THR A 520 28.39 31.38 0.14
CA THR A 520 28.71 32.29 -0.96
C THR A 520 27.86 33.55 -0.78
N PRO A 521 28.44 34.76 -0.92
CA PRO A 521 27.70 36.01 -0.81
C PRO A 521 26.51 36.12 -1.80
N ARG A 522 26.42 35.22 -2.78
CA ARG A 522 25.34 35.18 -3.78
C ARG A 522 23.98 34.75 -3.24
N LEU A 523 23.92 33.78 -2.31
CA LEU A 523 22.65 33.33 -1.72
C LEU A 523 22.08 34.36 -0.75
N TYR A 524 22.95 34.97 0.07
CA TYR A 524 22.56 36.03 1.00
C TYR A 524 22.07 37.30 0.27
N ILE A 525 22.70 37.66 -0.86
CA ILE A 525 22.24 38.77 -1.72
C ILE A 525 20.89 38.44 -2.38
N SER A 526 20.66 37.22 -2.89
CA SER A 526 19.35 36.85 -3.43
C SER A 526 18.24 36.81 -2.38
N TYR A 527 18.58 36.37 -1.16
CA TYR A 527 17.68 36.36 -0.02
C TYR A 527 17.31 37.77 0.44
N LEU A 528 18.26 38.71 0.49
CA LEU A 528 17.98 40.11 0.86
C LEU A 528 17.25 40.87 -0.25
N ARG A 529 17.50 40.55 -1.53
CA ARG A 529 16.92 41.25 -2.67
C ARG A 529 15.45 40.88 -2.92
N GLY A 530 15.08 39.60 -2.77
CA GLY A 530 13.70 39.13 -3.00
C GLY A 530 12.63 39.87 -2.15
N PRO A 531 12.76 39.92 -0.82
CA PRO A 531 11.85 40.65 0.06
C PRO A 531 11.94 42.18 -0.11
N ALA A 532 13.12 42.72 -0.42
CA ALA A 532 13.29 44.16 -0.63
C ALA A 532 12.59 44.64 -1.91
N ASP A 533 12.66 43.87 -3.00
CA ASP A 533 11.93 44.15 -4.25
C ASP A 533 10.40 44.05 -4.05
N LEU A 534 9.93 43.14 -3.19
CA LEU A 534 8.53 43.03 -2.77
C LEU A 534 8.05 44.22 -1.93
N GLN A 535 8.91 44.80 -1.09
CA GLN A 535 8.60 45.99 -0.28
C GLN A 535 8.61 47.30 -1.09
N LEU A 536 9.46 47.41 -2.12
CA LEU A 536 9.56 48.60 -2.99
C LEU A 536 8.33 48.84 -3.88
N HIS A 537 7.52 47.81 -4.13
CA HIS A 537 6.32 47.89 -4.99
C HIS A 537 4.98 47.97 -4.25
N ALA A 538 4.97 48.04 -2.92
CA ALA A 538 3.74 48.25 -2.14
C ALA A 538 3.52 49.76 -1.85
N PRO A 539 2.55 50.45 -2.49
CA PRO A 539 2.20 51.80 -2.09
C PRO A 539 1.37 51.77 -0.80
N LEU A 540 2.04 51.86 0.35
CA LEU A 540 1.37 52.22 1.60
C LEU A 540 1.04 53.73 1.56
N ARG A 541 -0.18 54.07 1.15
CA ARG A 541 -0.77 55.38 1.40
C ARG A 541 -2.26 55.25 1.71
N THR A 542 -2.59 54.92 2.96
CA THR A 542 -3.86 55.32 3.56
C THR A 542 -3.59 56.54 4.44
N LYS A 543 -3.92 57.73 3.93
CA LYS A 543 -4.04 58.94 4.75
C LYS A 543 -5.23 58.74 5.70
N PRO A 544 -5.12 58.99 7.01
CA PRO A 544 -6.29 59.11 7.86
C PRO A 544 -6.86 60.52 7.75
N THR A 545 -8.12 60.63 7.34
CA THR A 545 -8.97 61.80 7.53
C THR A 545 -9.38 61.90 9.01
N PRO A 546 -9.20 63.04 9.70
CA PRO A 546 -9.81 63.25 11.01
C PRO A 546 -10.95 64.28 10.93
N THR A 547 -12.08 63.94 11.53
CA THR A 547 -13.15 64.88 11.94
C THR A 547 -13.54 64.59 13.41
N PRO A 548 -14.07 65.57 14.16
CA PRO A 548 -13.32 66.09 15.30
C PRO A 548 -14.06 66.03 16.66
N LYS A 549 -13.30 66.42 17.71
CA LYS A 549 -13.69 66.85 19.07
C LYS A 549 -14.05 65.67 20.02
N THR A 550 -13.62 65.61 21.28
CA THR A 550 -13.47 66.61 22.36
C THR A 550 -12.60 65.98 23.47
N VAL A 551 -11.52 66.63 23.94
CA VAL A 551 -11.42 67.39 25.23
C VAL A 551 -10.52 66.69 26.28
N ASN A 552 -9.53 67.46 26.74
CA ASN A 552 -8.78 67.44 28.01
C ASN A 552 -7.92 66.22 28.39
N ALA A 553 -6.60 66.36 28.36
CA ALA A 553 -5.79 66.98 29.44
C ALA A 553 -4.31 66.60 29.31
N SER A 554 -3.44 67.60 29.29
CA SER A 554 -1.97 67.52 29.45
C SER A 554 -1.58 67.27 30.94
N PRO A 555 -0.30 67.31 31.38
CA PRO A 555 1.00 67.00 30.73
C PRO A 555 2.00 66.20 31.64
N TRP A 556 2.86 65.36 31.02
CA TRP A 556 4.32 65.11 31.34
C TRP A 556 4.70 64.62 32.79
N PRO A 557 5.98 64.26 33.15
CA PRO A 557 7.23 64.25 32.39
C PRO A 557 8.21 63.03 32.63
N THR A 558 9.28 62.96 31.81
CA THR A 558 10.69 62.51 32.06
C THR A 558 11.06 61.29 32.94
N ARG A 559 11.97 60.42 32.46
CA ARG A 559 13.43 60.40 32.78
C ARG A 559 14.15 59.10 32.34
N LEU A 560 15.28 59.29 31.67
CA LEU A 560 16.48 58.42 31.62
C LEU A 560 17.14 58.38 33.04
N PRO A 561 18.03 57.42 33.40
CA PRO A 561 19.41 57.39 32.87
C PRO A 561 20.19 56.05 32.81
N PHE A 562 21.34 56.20 32.16
CA PHE A 562 22.56 55.38 31.99
C PHE A 562 23.16 54.67 33.22
N SER A 563 23.87 53.55 32.95
CA SER A 563 25.27 53.19 33.33
C SER A 563 25.47 51.70 33.01
N GLY A 564 26.51 51.17 32.35
CA GLY A 564 27.92 51.55 32.28
C GLY A 564 28.74 50.51 33.06
N ALA A 565 29.46 49.61 32.37
CA ALA A 565 30.71 48.98 32.83
C ALA A 565 31.29 48.03 31.76
N SER A 566 32.51 48.34 31.38
CA SER A 566 33.44 47.65 30.48
C SER A 566 34.39 46.74 31.28
N HIS A 567 34.92 45.68 30.67
CA HIS A 567 36.31 45.24 30.88
C HIS A 567 36.81 44.38 29.71
N SER A 568 37.95 44.81 29.17
CA SER A 568 38.81 44.23 28.14
C SER A 568 39.80 43.23 28.72
N PHE A 569 40.27 42.23 27.96
CA PHE A 569 41.66 41.72 28.01
C PHE A 569 41.96 40.73 26.85
N THR A 570 42.98 41.04 26.06
CA THR A 570 43.89 40.15 25.27
C THR A 570 45.30 40.77 25.41
N PRO A 571 46.47 40.20 24.99
CA PRO A 571 46.68 39.10 24.03
C PRO A 571 47.94 38.17 24.21
N ASN A 572 48.08 37.20 23.28
CA ASN A 572 49.30 36.80 22.54
C ASN A 572 50.30 35.71 23.09
N PRO A 573 51.28 35.20 22.28
CA PRO A 573 51.19 33.99 21.43
C PRO A 573 52.36 32.98 21.69
N ARG A 574 52.44 31.84 20.96
CA ARG A 574 53.70 31.13 20.64
C ARG A 574 53.53 29.95 19.65
N LEU A 575 54.41 29.93 18.66
CA LEU A 575 54.87 28.82 17.79
C LEU A 575 56.43 28.83 17.90
N PRO A 576 57.17 27.71 17.68
CA PRO A 576 57.60 27.35 16.31
C PRO A 576 57.93 25.86 15.99
N SER A 577 58.13 25.60 14.69
CA SER A 577 59.04 24.63 13.99
C SER A 577 58.72 23.12 13.87
N GLY A 578 58.70 22.62 12.61
CA GLY A 578 58.54 21.20 12.14
C GLY A 578 59.85 20.38 12.13
N PRO A 579 60.16 19.46 11.17
CA PRO A 579 59.42 18.95 9.99
C PRO A 579 59.37 17.40 9.87
N GLY A 580 58.60 16.84 8.91
CA GLY A 580 58.66 15.42 8.54
C GLY A 580 57.78 15.07 7.34
N ARG A 581 58.42 14.57 6.26
CA ARG A 581 57.88 14.30 4.91
C ARG A 581 57.26 12.88 4.78
N PRO A 582 56.69 12.50 3.62
CA PRO A 582 55.53 11.61 3.48
C PRO A 582 55.89 10.14 3.19
N HIS A 583 54.91 9.24 3.34
CA HIS A 583 54.92 7.96 2.64
C HIS A 583 53.63 7.72 1.86
N VAL A 584 53.85 7.57 0.56
CA VAL A 584 52.98 7.01 -0.48
C VAL A 584 53.08 5.48 -0.41
N CYS A 585 51.95 4.77 -0.58
CA CYS A 585 51.81 3.41 -1.17
C CYS A 585 50.29 3.15 -1.30
N LEU A 586 49.65 3.35 -2.46
CA LEU A 586 49.52 2.42 -3.61
C LEU A 586 49.10 0.98 -3.25
N PHE A 587 47.90 0.64 -3.73
CA PHE A 587 47.41 -0.63 -4.29
C PHE A 587 47.48 -1.92 -3.47
N ALA A 588 46.31 -2.46 -3.15
CA ALA A 588 45.85 -3.79 -3.58
C ALA A 588 44.33 -3.76 -3.73
#